data_AF-A0A7X6YEZ1-F1
#
_entry.id   AF-A0A7X6YEZ1-F1
#
_cell.length_a   1.000
_cell.length_b   1.000
_cell.length_c   1.000
_cell.angle_alpha   90.00
_cell.angle_beta   90.00
_cell.angle_gamma   90.00
#
_symmetry.space_group_name_H-M   'P 1'
#
loop_
_entity.id
_entity.type
_entity.pdbx_description
1 polymer ?
#
loop_
_entity_poly.entity_id
_entity_poly.type
_entity_poly.pdbx_seq_one_letter_code
_entity_poly.pdbx_strand_id
1 'polypeptide(L)' 'MAFGHEKLDVYRAAIEYVGWVYRFCEALAGHRNAKDQLLRASQVIPLNIV' A
#
# COMPACT_ATOMS: atom_id res chain seq x y z
N MET A 1 -1.73 -23.55 -7.89
CA MET A 1 -1.23 -22.51 -8.81
C MET A 1 -0.57 -21.46 -7.93
N ALA A 2 0.75 -21.33 -7.95
CA ALA A 2 1.44 -20.31 -7.17
C ALA A 2 1.29 -18.97 -7.90
N PHE A 3 0.81 -17.95 -7.21
CA PHE A 3 0.63 -16.61 -7.76
C PHE A 3 2.00 -16.05 -8.18
N GLY A 4 2.23 -15.92 -9.50
CA GLY A 4 3.53 -15.52 -10.05
C GLY A 4 4.00 -14.13 -9.62
N HIS A 5 3.05 -13.23 -9.32
CA HIS A 5 3.32 -11.87 -8.88
C HIS A 5 3.97 -11.81 -7.48
N GLU A 6 3.77 -12.80 -6.61
CA GLU A 6 4.39 -12.82 -5.26
C GLU A 6 5.92 -12.86 -5.33
N LYS A 7 6.48 -13.33 -6.44
CA LYS A 7 7.93 -13.37 -6.70
C LYS A 7 8.48 -12.07 -7.30
N LEU A 8 7.61 -11.16 -7.75
CA LEU A 8 8.06 -9.88 -8.31
C LEU A 8 8.51 -8.96 -7.17
N ASP A 9 9.74 -8.46 -7.27
CA ASP A 9 10.27 -7.54 -6.27
C ASP A 9 9.39 -6.29 -6.12
N VAL A 10 8.83 -5.80 -7.22
CA VAL A 10 7.90 -4.65 -7.22
C VAL A 10 6.61 -4.95 -6.46
N TYR A 11 6.09 -6.18 -6.52
CA TYR A 11 4.90 -6.57 -5.75
C TYR A 11 5.22 -6.59 -4.25
N ARG A 12 6.36 -7.19 -3.87
CA ARG A 12 6.81 -7.25 -2.48
C ARG A 12 7.04 -5.86 -1.90
N ALA A 13 7.71 -4.99 -2.66
CA ALA A 13 7.90 -3.59 -2.29
C ALA A 13 6.57 -2.83 -2.16
N ALA A 14 5.60 -3.10 -3.03
CA ALA A 14 4.27 -2.49 -2.94
C ALA A 14 3.51 -2.92 -1.65
N ILE A 15 3.63 -4.18 -1.23
CA ILE A 15 3.06 -4.65 0.04
C ILE A 15 3.73 -3.97 1.25
N GLU A 16 5.06 -3.88 1.25
CA GLU A 16 5.80 -3.16 2.29
C GLU A 16 5.41 -1.68 2.35
N TYR A 17 5.24 -1.05 1.18
CA TYR A 17 4.79 0.32 1.06
C TYR A 17 3.41 0.55 1.67
N VAL A 18 2.43 -0.34 1.42
CA VAL A 18 1.10 -0.25 2.07
C VAL A 18 1.22 -0.28 3.59
N GLY A 19 2.05 -1.19 4.13
CA GLY A 19 2.30 -1.26 5.57
C GLY A 19 2.97 -0.01 6.13
N TRP A 20 3.87 0.62 5.36
CA TRP A 20 4.48 1.89 5.72
C TRP A 20 3.46 3.04 5.72
N VAL A 21 2.63 3.16 4.67
CA VAL A 21 1.61 4.21 4.56
C VAL A 21 0.62 4.14 5.71
N TYR A 22 0.23 2.94 6.13
CA TYR A 22 -0.64 2.75 7.29
C TYR A 22 -0.05 3.38 8.56
N ARG A 23 1.19 3.00 8.91
CA ARG A 23 1.88 3.54 10.09
C ARG A 23 2.14 5.04 9.98
N PHE A 24 2.48 5.52 8.79
CA PHE A 24 2.67 6.94 8.51
C PHE A 24 1.37 7.73 8.78
N CYS A 25 0.23 7.23 8.28
CA CYS A 25 -1.07 7.83 8.55
C CYS A 25 -1.41 7.79 10.05
N GLU A 26 -1.17 6.70 10.77
CA GLU A 26 -1.42 6.65 12.22
C GLU A 26 -0.64 7.71 13.01
N ALA A 27 0.61 7.99 12.62
CA ALA A 27 1.45 8.99 13.27
C ALA A 27 1.05 10.45 12.99
N LEU A 28 0.26 10.71 11.94
CA LEU A 28 -0.15 12.06 11.55
C LEU A 28 -1.44 12.49 12.27
N ALA A 29 -1.37 13.65 12.92
CA ALA A 29 -2.53 14.35 13.48
C ALA A 29 -3.35 15.06 12.38
N GLY A 30 -4.67 14.98 12.47
CA GLY A 30 -5.58 15.67 11.54
C GLY A 30 -5.67 15.02 10.14
N HIS A 31 -6.06 15.81 9.15
CA HIS A 31 -6.08 15.44 7.72
C HIS A 31 -6.81 14.13 7.35
N ARG A 32 -7.91 13.80 8.03
CA ARG A 32 -8.69 12.56 7.81
C ARG A 32 -8.91 12.24 6.32
N ASN A 33 -9.40 13.21 5.55
CA ASN A 33 -9.71 12.98 4.12
C ASN A 33 -8.46 12.68 3.29
N ALA A 34 -7.33 13.36 3.55
CA ALA A 34 -6.08 13.11 2.83
C ALA A 34 -5.48 11.75 3.22
N LYS A 35 -5.56 11.38 4.51
CA LYS A 35 -5.15 10.05 5.00
C LYS A 35 -5.96 8.94 4.35
N ASP A 36 -7.28 9.09 4.27
CA ASP A 36 -8.16 8.12 3.62
C ASP A 36 -7.89 8.00 2.10
N GLN A 37 -7.55 9.10 1.43
CA GLN A 37 -7.14 9.08 0.03
C GLN A 37 -5.80 8.38 -0.17
N LEU A 38 -4.79 8.72 0.66
CA LEU A 38 -3.46 8.12 0.59
C LEU A 38 -3.49 6.61 0.89
N LEU A 39 -4.23 6.20 1.93
CA LEU A 39 -4.42 4.79 2.28
C LEU A 39 -5.04 4.01 1.13
N ARG A 40 -6.10 4.54 0.50
CA ARG A 40 -6.73 3.89 -0.65
C ARG A 40 -5.80 3.84 -1.86
N ALA A 41 -5.13 4.94 -2.20
CA ALA A 41 -4.19 4.99 -3.31
C ALA A 41 -3.03 3.99 -3.13
N SER A 42 -2.53 3.81 -1.91
CA SER A 42 -1.45 2.85 -1.63
C SER A 42 -1.87 1.40 -1.91
N GLN A 43 -3.10 1.02 -1.58
CA GLN A 43 -3.62 -0.34 -1.78
C GLN A 43 -3.89 -0.67 -3.24
N VAL A 44 -4.18 0.35 -4.06
CA VAL A 44 -4.40 0.19 -5.51
C VAL A 44 -3.12 -0.26 -6.23
N ILE A 45 -1.93 0.07 -5.70
CA ILE A 45 -0.65 -0.30 -6.32
C ILE A 45 -0.48 -1.82 -6.41
N PRO A 46 -0.45 -2.60 -5.30
CA PRO A 46 -0.31 -4.05 -5.40
C PRO A 46 -1.49 -4.70 -6.13
N LEU A 47 -2.71 -4.13 -6.05
CA LEU A 47 -3.89 -4.62 -6.78
C LEU A 47 -3.79 -4.47 -8.31
N ASN A 48 -2.93 -3.60 -8.82
CA ASN A 48 -2.72 -3.43 -10.27
C ASN A 48 -1.46 -4.15 -10.79
N ILE A 49 -0.64 -4.71 -9.90
CA ILE A 49 0.53 -5.52 -10.27
C ILE A 49 0.12 -6.99 -10.52
N VAL A 50 -1.01 -7.42 -9.95
CA VAL A 50 -1.52 -8.80 -10.04
C VAL A 50 -2.07 -9.19 -11.40
#